data_AF-A0A4S8Q8C1-F1
#
_entry.id   AF-A0A4S8Q8C1-F1
#
_cell.length_a   1.000
_cell.length_b   1.000
_cell.length_c   1.000
_cell.angle_alpha   90.00
_cell.angle_beta   90.00
_cell.angle_gamma   90.00
#
_symmetry.space_group_name_H-M   'P 1'
#
loop_
_entity.id
_entity.type
_entity.pdbx_description
1 polymer ?
#
loop_
_entity_poly.entity_id
_entity_poly.type
_entity_poly.pdbx_seq_one_letter_code
_entity_poly.pdbx_strand_id
1 'polypeptide(L)' 'MTDNEAHRPRIVRVYRTAGGSAYHRTDECAWLHKGQRRAAQQGKNLHDIQQVHREAAEDKGLAPCEHCYAE' A
#
# COMPACT_ATOMS: atom_id res chain seq x y z
N MET A 1 25.41 25.42 17.36
CA MET A 1 26.03 25.00 16.08
C MET A 1 26.65 23.66 16.41
N THR A 2 26.09 22.49 16.10
CA THR A 2 25.80 21.81 14.81
C THR A 2 25.53 20.36 15.28
N ASP A 3 24.60 19.53 14.81
CA ASP A 3 23.86 19.41 13.56
C ASP A 3 22.53 18.76 13.93
N ASN A 4 21.42 19.44 13.66
CA ASN A 4 20.09 18.86 13.73
C ASN A 4 19.90 18.13 12.40
N GLU A 5 20.62 17.02 12.23
CA GLU A 5 20.57 16.21 11.02
C GLU A 5 19.19 15.58 10.95
N ALA A 6 18.27 16.28 10.29
CA ALA A 6 16.92 15.84 10.05
C ALA A 6 16.98 14.41 9.52
N HIS A 7 16.55 13.46 10.36
CA HIS A 7 16.27 12.09 9.95
C HIS A 7 15.22 12.18 8.85
N ARG A 8 15.65 12.30 7.60
CA ARG A 8 14.77 12.23 6.44
C ARG A 8 14.42 10.76 6.33
N PRO A 9 13.23 10.30 6.76
CA PRO A 9 12.90 8.91 6.61
C PRO A 9 13.03 8.58 5.12
N ARG A 10 13.69 7.48 4.80
CA ARG A 10 13.72 6.96 3.44
C ARG A 10 12.26 6.82 3.02
N ILE A 11 11.82 7.65 2.07
CA ILE A 11 10.43 7.64 1.64
C ILE A 11 10.19 6.32 0.89
N VAL A 12 9.66 5.33 1.61
CA VAL A 12 9.21 4.08 1.01
C VAL A 12 7.77 4.30 0.57
N ARG A 13 7.58 4.38 -0.75
CA ARG A 13 6.25 4.47 -1.35
C ARG A 13 5.69 3.08 -1.60
N VAL A 14 4.41 2.91 -1.30
CA VAL A 14 3.64 1.68 -1.51
C VAL A 14 2.31 2.01 -2.16
N TYR A 15 1.67 0.99 -2.72
CA TYR A 15 0.39 1.11 -3.41
C TYR A 15 -0.69 0.43 -2.59
N ARG A 16 -1.85 1.07 -2.48
CA ARG A 16 -3.02 0.50 -1.81
C ARG A 16 -4.29 0.92 -2.53
N THR A 17 -5.41 0.34 -2.11
CA THR A 17 -6.75 0.84 -2.48
C THR A 17 -7.50 1.20 -1.21
N ALA A 18 -8.41 2.17 -1.25
CA ALA A 18 -9.03 2.70 -0.03
C ALA A 18 -9.82 1.65 0.77
N GLY A 19 -10.39 0.65 0.08
CA GLY A 19 -11.09 -0.49 0.69
C GLY A 19 -10.26 -1.76 0.83
N GLY A 20 -8.96 -1.73 0.53
CA GLY A 20 -8.06 -2.86 0.64
C GLY A 20 -7.45 -3.00 2.05
N SER A 21 -7.08 -4.22 2.43
CA SER A 21 -6.45 -4.53 3.72
C SER A 21 -4.92 -4.70 3.64
N ALA A 22 -4.34 -4.51 2.46
CA ALA A 22 -2.90 -4.70 2.24
C ALA A 22 -2.28 -3.58 1.40
N TYR A 23 -0.98 -3.35 1.61
CA TYR A 23 -0.16 -2.50 0.76
C TYR A 23 0.81 -3.31 -0.11
N HIS A 24 1.14 -2.76 -1.28
CA HIS A 24 1.86 -3.43 -2.35
C HIS A 24 3.11 -2.63 -2.76
N ARG A 25 4.16 -3.30 -3.25
CA ARG A 25 5.38 -2.63 -3.74
C ARG A 25 5.20 -1.92 -5.09
N THR A 26 4.27 -2.41 -5.90
CA THR A 26 3.97 -1.94 -7.27
C THR A 26 2.45 -1.91 -7.47
N ASP A 27 1.96 -0.99 -8.30
CA ASP A 27 0.57 -0.96 -8.78
C ASP A 27 0.24 -2.12 -9.71
N GLU A 28 1.24 -2.72 -10.36
CA GLU A 28 1.07 -3.89 -11.24
C GLU A 28 0.94 -5.22 -10.48
N CYS A 29 0.87 -5.19 -9.14
CA CYS A 29 0.79 -6.41 -8.34
C CYS A 29 -0.45 -7.23 -8.72
N ALA A 30 -0.23 -8.48 -9.15
CA ALA A 30 -1.33 -9.37 -9.55
C ALA A 30 -2.37 -9.54 -8.43
N TRP A 31 -1.96 -9.55 -7.16
CA TRP A 31 -2.87 -9.67 -6.02
C TRP A 31 -3.68 -8.39 -5.76
N LEU A 32 -3.11 -7.21 -6.03
CA LEU A 32 -3.83 -5.94 -5.98
C LEU A 32 -4.98 -5.94 -6.99
N HIS A 33 -4.68 -6.28 -8.25
CA HIS A 33 -5.69 -6.38 -9.30
C HIS A 33 -6.69 -7.51 -9.04
N LYS A 34 -6.25 -8.66 -8.50
CA LYS A 34 -7.15 -9.76 -8.11
C LYS A 34 -8.12 -9.31 -7.02
N GLY A 35 -7.66 -8.55 -6.03
CA GLY A 35 -8.48 -7.96 -4.98
C GLY A 35 -9.54 -7.01 -5.54
N GLN A 36 -9.14 -6.12 -6.46
CA GLN A 36 -10.05 -5.21 -7.17
C GLN A 36 -11.11 -5.95 -7.98
N ARG A 37 -10.72 -6.97 -8.76
CA ARG A 37 -11.66 -7.83 -9.50
C ARG A 37 -12.64 -8.54 -8.58
N ARG A 38 -12.16 -9.06 -7.44
CA ARG A 38 -13.01 -9.70 -6.43
C ARG A 38 -13.99 -8.72 -5.80
N ALA A 39 -13.56 -7.49 -5.49
CA ALA A 39 -14.44 -6.45 -4.98
C ALA A 39 -15.55 -6.12 -6.00
N ALA A 40 -15.20 -6.04 -7.30
CA ALA A 40 -16.14 -5.79 -8.38
C ALA A 40 -17.20 -6.90 -8.47
N GLN A 41 -16.75 -8.16 -8.41
CA GLN A 41 -17.64 -9.34 -8.44
C GLN A 41 -18.59 -9.39 -7.22
N GLN A 42 -18.17 -8.80 -6.09
CA GLN A 42 -18.99 -8.69 -4.88
C GLN A 42 -19.93 -7.47 -4.89
N GLY A 43 -19.95 -6.69 -5.98
CA GLY A 43 -20.73 -5.44 -6.05
C GLY A 43 -20.24 -4.36 -5.08
N LYS A 44 -18.99 -4.44 -4.62
CA LYS A 44 -18.39 -3.42 -3.75
C LYS A 44 -17.95 -2.22 -4.57
N ASN A 45 -17.88 -1.07 -3.91
CA ASN A 45 -17.26 0.11 -4.49
C ASN A 45 -15.79 -0.16 -4.80
N LEU A 46 -15.42 0.02 -6.07
CA LEU A 46 -14.03 -0.01 -6.50
C LEU A 46 -13.41 1.34 -6.17
N HIS A 47 -12.21 1.27 -5.61
CA HIS A 47 -11.42 2.45 -5.28
C HIS A 47 -10.14 2.44 -6.10
N ASP A 48 -9.73 3.62 -6.55
CA ASP A 48 -8.48 3.78 -7.29
C ASP A 48 -7.28 3.26 -6.51
N ILE A 49 -6.27 2.82 -7.25
CA ILE A 49 -4.96 2.50 -6.69
C ILE A 49 -4.26 3.82 -6.36
N GLN A 50 -3.90 3.98 -5.10
CA GLN A 50 -3.24 5.15 -4.56
C GLN A 50 -1.81 4.80 -4.15
N GLN A 51 -0.85 5.62 -4.59
CA GLN A 51 0.49 5.58 -4.04
C GLN A 51 0.53 6.40 -2.75
N VAL A 52 1.00 5.79 -1.66
CA VAL A 52 1.07 6.40 -0.32
C VAL A 52 2.43 6.13 0.32
N HIS A 53 2.74 6.85 1.41
CA HIS A 53 3.84 6.49 2.29
C HIS A 53 3.53 5.18 3.01
N ARG A 54 4.55 4.33 3.17
CA ARG A 54 4.43 3.05 3.89
C ARG A 54 3.90 3.25 5.32
N GLU A 55 4.46 4.19 6.07
CA GLU A 55 4.00 4.52 7.43
C GLU A 55 2.50 4.86 7.46
N ALA A 56 2.02 5.68 6.52
CA ALA A 56 0.60 6.02 6.43
C ALA A 56 -0.30 4.81 6.07
N ALA A 57 0.25 3.76 5.45
CA ALA A 57 -0.46 2.51 5.23
C ALA A 57 -0.46 1.64 6.50
N GLU A 58 0.67 1.55 7.20
CA GLU A 58 0.80 0.84 8.47
C GLU A 58 -0.05 1.47 9.58
N ASP A 59 -0.09 2.81 9.68
CA ASP A 59 -0.96 3.56 10.60
C ASP A 59 -2.45 3.30 10.37
N LYS A 60 -2.83 2.96 9.13
CA LYS A 60 -4.20 2.56 8.77
C LYS A 60 -4.45 1.06 8.99
N GLY A 61 -3.50 0.33 9.57
CA GLY A 61 -3.59 -1.09 9.85
C GLY A 61 -3.53 -1.99 8.61
N LEU A 62 -2.97 -1.51 7.49
CA LEU A 62 -2.78 -2.36 6.32
C LEU A 62 -1.58 -3.30 6.54
N ALA A 63 -1.75 -4.57 6.18
CA ALA A 63 -0.68 -5.55 6.21
C ALA A 63 0.19 -5.48 4.93
N PRO A 64 1.47 -5.89 4.98
CA PRO A 64 2.23 -6.12 3.75
C PRO A 64 1.56 -7.21 2.91
N CYS A 65 1.47 -6.98 1.60
CA CYS A 65 1.06 -8.05 0.70
C CYS A 65 2.05 -9.21 0.75
N GLU A 66 1.58 -10.41 1.10
CA GLU A 66 2.40 -11.62 1.25
C GLU A 66 3.18 -11.97 -0.02
N HIS A 67 2.62 -11.75 -1.21
CA HIS A 67 3.39 -11.96 -2.45
C HIS A 67 4.41 -10.87 -2.69
N CYS A 68 4.04 -9.60 -2.47
CA CYS A 68 4.99 -8.52 -2.63
C CYS A 68 6.17 -8.71 -1.69
N TYR A 69 5.94 -9.12 -0.44
CA TYR A 69 6.93 -9.17 0.63
C TYR A 69 7.32 -10.58 1.08
N ALA A 70 7.11 -11.59 0.25
CA ALA A 70 7.74 -12.89 0.43
C ALA A 70 9.26 -12.70 0.36
N GLU A 71 9.97 -13.21 1.37
CA GLU A 71 11.44 -13.25 1.42
C GLU A 71 12.01 -14.32 0.47
#